data_AF-A0A5B9W5D1-F1
#
_entry.id   AF-A0A5B9W5D1-F1
#
_cell.length_a   1.000
_cell.length_b   1.000
_cell.length_c   1.000
_cell.angle_alpha   90.00
_cell.angle_beta   90.00
_cell.angle_gamma   90.00
#
_symmetry.space_group_name_H-M   'P 1'
#
loop_
_entity.id
_entity.type
_entity.pdbx_description
1 polymer ?
#
loop_
_entity_poly.entity_id
_entity_poly.type
_entity_poly.pdbx_seq_one_letter_code
_entity_poly.pdbx_strand_id
1 'polypeptide(L)'
;MKNRRNTLLWMKDLIEHMSRCHDQLQWASDGEMRQYLAEAMLGDLQECQRLCEELRAEPRESDHAARASRRGSSAAAPRFAMS
;
A
#
# COMPACT_ATOMS: atom_id res chain seq x y z
N MET A 1 -13.62 3.03 1.78
CA MET A 1 -12.80 4.15 1.28
C MET A 1 -11.34 3.79 1.53
N LYS A 2 -10.59 3.39 0.50
CA LYS A 2 -9.17 3.07 0.64
C LYS A 2 -8.36 4.33 0.33
N ASN A 3 -8.06 5.11 1.36
CA ASN A 3 -7.29 6.33 1.18
C ASN A 3 -5.80 5.96 1.28
N ARG A 4 -5.09 6.01 0.15
CA ARG A 4 -3.65 5.78 0.07
C ARG A 4 -2.85 6.55 1.13
N ARG A 5 -3.27 7.78 1.48
CA ARG A 5 -2.62 8.55 2.55
C ARG A 5 -2.79 7.89 3.92
N ASN A 6 -3.99 7.39 4.23
CA ASN A 6 -4.22 6.67 5.49
C ASN A 6 -3.40 5.38 5.55
N THR A 7 -3.31 4.63 4.43
CA THR A 7 -2.46 3.43 4.35
C THR A 7 -0.98 3.77 4.58
N LEU A 8 -0.48 4.86 4.01
CA LEU A 8 0.90 5.31 4.22
C LEU A 8 1.17 5.82 5.65
N LEU A 9 0.20 6.52 6.26
CA LEU A 9 0.30 6.95 7.66
C LEU A 9 0.35 5.73 8.60
N TRP A 10 -0.50 4.75 8.36
CA TRP A 10 -0.47 3.53 9.16
C TRP A 10 0.85 2.76 8.98
N MET A 11 1.37 2.67 7.76
CA MET A 11 2.66 2.05 7.51
C MET A 11 3.80 2.77 8.24
N LYS A 12 3.76 4.12 8.31
CA LYS A 12 4.71 4.90 9.11
C LYS A 12 4.63 4.51 10.59
N ASP A 13 3.42 4.44 11.14
CA ASP A 13 3.22 4.16 12.57
C ASP A 13 3.69 2.75 12.94
N LEU A 14 3.51 1.76 12.07
CA LEU A 14 4.05 0.40 12.26
C LEU A 14 5.58 0.37 12.26
N ILE A 15 6.22 1.08 11.32
CA ILE A 15 7.68 1.16 11.27
C ILE A 15 8.22 1.86 12.52
N GLU A 16 7.53 2.90 13.00
CA GLU A 16 7.89 3.61 14.23
C GLU A 16 7.75 2.70 15.46
N HIS A 17 6.68 1.87 15.52
CA HIS A 17 6.50 0.90 16.59
C HIS A 17 7.61 -0.17 16.60
N MET A 18 7.90 -0.79 15.45
CA MET A 18 8.97 -1.79 15.33
C MET A 18 10.33 -1.23 15.69
N SER A 19 10.61 0.03 15.33
CA SER A 19 11.86 0.70 15.71
C SER A 19 11.98 0.81 17.24
N ARG A 20 10.90 1.19 17.93
CA ARG A 20 10.87 1.25 19.39
C ARG A 20 10.96 -0.13 20.05
N CYS A 21 10.33 -1.17 19.48
CA CYS A 21 10.44 -2.54 19.98
C CYS A 21 11.86 -3.08 19.82
N HIS A 22 12.50 -2.78 18.69
CA HIS A 22 13.89 -3.12 18.44
C HIS A 22 14.84 -2.44 19.45
N ASP A 23 14.65 -1.15 19.70
CA ASP A 23 15.43 -0.43 20.72
C ASP A 23 15.23 -1.06 22.11
N GLN A 24 14.00 -1.41 22.49
CA GLN A 24 13.72 -2.09 23.76
C GLN A 24 14.38 -3.47 23.84
N LEU A 25 14.39 -4.24 22.74
CA LEU A 25 15.04 -5.55 22.66
C LEU A 25 16.55 -5.47 22.95
N GLN A 26 17.21 -4.39 22.53
CA GLN A 26 18.66 -4.21 22.77
C GLN A 26 19.00 -4.15 24.27
N TRP A 27 18.08 -3.64 25.08
CA TRP A 27 18.29 -3.43 26.52
C TRP A 27 17.50 -4.41 27.40
N ALA A 28 16.58 -5.18 26.82
CA ALA A 28 15.80 -6.17 27.56
C ALA A 28 16.72 -7.26 28.13
N SER A 29 16.71 -7.46 29.44
CA SER A 29 17.44 -8.51 30.14
C SER A 29 16.60 -9.75 30.42
N ASP A 30 15.27 -9.61 30.37
CA ASP A 30 14.31 -10.67 30.64
C ASP A 30 13.88 -11.40 29.35
N GLY A 31 13.81 -12.74 29.44
CA GLY A 31 13.45 -13.62 28.33
C GLY A 31 11.99 -13.46 27.90
N GLU A 32 11.07 -13.24 28.84
CA GLU A 32 9.65 -13.07 28.56
C GLU A 32 9.40 -11.75 27.80
N MET A 33 10.02 -10.66 28.27
CA MET A 33 9.97 -9.36 27.57
C MET A 33 10.54 -9.45 26.15
N ARG A 34 11.66 -10.15 25.97
CA ARG A 34 12.26 -10.35 24.64
C ARG A 34 11.32 -11.12 23.71
N GLN A 35 10.70 -12.18 24.20
CA GLN A 35 9.75 -12.97 23.42
C GLN A 35 8.54 -12.12 23.02
N TYR A 36 7.96 -11.37 23.96
CA TYR A 36 6.83 -10.48 23.70
C TYR A 36 7.16 -9.43 22.62
N LEU A 37 8.31 -8.76 22.74
CA LEU A 37 8.73 -7.75 21.75
C LEU A 37 8.97 -8.36 20.36
N ALA A 38 9.54 -9.57 20.30
CA ALA A 38 9.75 -10.27 19.05
C ALA A 38 8.42 -10.69 18.39
N GLU A 39 7.46 -11.19 19.18
CA GLU A 39 6.11 -11.55 18.69
C GLU A 39 5.36 -10.31 18.19
N ALA A 40 5.43 -9.18 18.91
CA ALA A 40 4.85 -7.92 18.46
C ALA A 40 5.43 -7.46 17.11
N MET A 41 6.76 -7.49 16.95
CA MET A 41 7.42 -7.13 15.70
C MET A 41 7.06 -8.07 14.53
N LEU A 42 6.87 -9.36 14.79
CA LEU A 42 6.39 -10.30 13.76
C LEU A 42 4.98 -9.94 13.29
N GLY A 43 4.10 -9.53 14.20
CA GLY A 43 2.76 -9.03 13.86
C GLY A 43 2.82 -7.75 13.01
N ASP A 44 3.66 -6.80 13.39
CA ASP A 44 3.84 -5.56 12.64
C ASP A 44 4.36 -5.80 11.22
N LEU A 45 5.31 -6.74 11.05
CA LEU A 45 5.85 -7.11 9.74
C LEU A 45 4.78 -7.70 8.82
N GLN A 46 3.89 -8.55 9.36
CA GLN A 46 2.78 -9.10 8.61
C GLN A 46 1.80 -8.02 8.15
N GLU A 47 1.49 -7.06 9.02
CA GLU A 47 0.62 -5.94 8.64
C GLU A 47 1.31 -5.01 7.63
N CYS A 48 2.60 -4.73 7.79
CA CYS A 48 3.39 -3.99 6.80
C CYS A 48 3.35 -4.66 5.42
N GLN A 49 3.44 -6.00 5.36
CA GLN A 49 3.29 -6.74 4.11
C GLN A 49 1.89 -6.52 3.49
N ARG A 50 0.83 -6.65 4.30
CA ARG A 50 -0.55 -6.45 3.87
C ARG A 50 -0.78 -5.04 3.30
N LEU A 51 -0.23 -4.01 3.95
CA LEU A 51 -0.31 -2.63 3.48
C LEU A 51 0.48 -2.41 2.19
N CYS A 52 1.65 -3.05 2.04
CA CYS A 52 2.41 -2.98 0.80
C CYS A 52 1.64 -3.61 -0.38
N GLU A 53 0.96 -4.73 -0.14
CA GLU A 53 0.11 -5.38 -1.15
C GLU A 53 -1.09 -4.49 -1.53
N GLU A 54 -1.72 -3.85 -0.55
CA GLU A 54 -2.80 -2.89 -0.80
C GLU A 54 -2.32 -1.68 -1.62
N LEU A 55 -1.17 -1.09 -1.26
CA LEU A 55 -0.58 0.03 -2.00
C LEU A 55 -0.17 -0.32 -3.43
N ARG A 56 0.11 -1.60 -3.70
CA ARG A 56 0.44 -2.14 -5.03
C ARG A 56 -0.83 -2.44 -5.84
N ALA A 57 -1.90 -2.88 -5.18
CA ALA A 57 -3.17 -3.20 -5.81
C ALA A 57 -3.99 -1.95 -6.19
N GLU A 58 -3.80 -0.83 -5.49
CA GLU A 58 -4.42 0.45 -5.85
C GLU A 58 -3.87 0.94 -7.21
N PRO A 59 -4.71 1.03 -8.25
CA PRO A 59 -4.29 1.56 -9.54
C PRO A 59 -3.77 2.98 -9.33
N ARG A 60 -2.62 3.29 -9.93
CA ARG A 60 -2.23 4.70 -10.06
C ARG A 60 -3.36 5.40 -10.80
N GLU A 61 -3.95 6.45 -10.22
CA GLU A 61 -4.94 7.31 -10.90
C GLU A 61 -4.44 7.76 -12.29
N SER A 62 -3.12 7.75 -12.50
CA SER A 62 -2.41 7.95 -13.77
C SER A 62 -2.86 7.04 -14.92
N ASP A 63 -3.25 5.78 -14.66
CA ASP A 63 -3.64 4.84 -15.73
C ASP A 63 -5.05 5.10 -16.26
N HIS A 64 -5.91 5.75 -15.47
CA HIS A 64 -7.28 6.05 -15.87
C HIS A 64 -7.31 7.22 -16.89
N ALA A 65 -6.40 8.18 -16.78
CA ALA A 65 -6.21 9.25 -17.76
C ALA A 65 -5.68 8.71 -19.11
N ALA A 66 -4.71 7.78 -19.08
CA ALA A 66 -4.14 7.17 -20.29
C ALA A 66 -5.13 6.25 -21.04
N ARG A 67 -6.14 5.70 -20.35
CA ARG A 67 -7.19 4.87 -20.94
C ARG A 67 -8.37 5.70 -21.46
N ALA A 68 -8.67 6.83 -20.83
CA ALA A 68 -9.66 7.81 -21.33
C ALA A 68 -9.20 8.49 -22.63
N SER A 69 -7.90 8.82 -22.74
CA SER A 69 -7.32 9.44 -23.94
C SER A 69 -7.41 8.55 -25.19
N ARG A 70 -7.27 7.22 -25.05
CA ARG A 70 -7.38 6.26 -26.17
C ARG A 70 -8.82 6.05 -26.68
N ARG A 71 -9.84 6.37 -25.88
CA ARG A 71 -11.25 6.18 -26.26
C ARG A 71 -11.83 7.36 -27.04
N GLY A 72 -11.13 8.50 -27.08
CA GLY A 72 -11.53 9.70 -27.83
C GLY A 72 -11.02 9.79 -29.28
N SER A 73 -10.16 8.87 -29.74
CA SER A 73 -9.57 8.91 -31.09
C SER A 73 -10.26 8.01 -32.14
N SER A 74 -11.38 7.35 -31.80
CA SER A 74 -12.20 6.66 -32.81
C SER A 74 -13.31 7.58 -33.32
N ALA A 75 -12.91 8.69 -33.93
CA ALA A 75 -13.83 9.57 -34.65
C ALA A 75 -14.28 8.91 -35.96
N ALA A 76 -15.59 8.78 -36.10
CA ALA A 76 -16.40 8.77 -37.32
C ALA A 76 -15.69 8.50 -38.67
N ALA A 77 -16.02 7.37 -39.29
CA ALA A 77 -16.04 7.26 -40.75
C ALA A 77 -17.51 7.38 -41.22
N PRO A 78 -17.82 8.28 -42.17
CA PRO A 78 -19.19 8.54 -42.59
C PRO A 78 -19.73 7.40 -43.47
N ARG A 79 -21.02 7.10 -43.26
CA ARG A 79 -21.83 6.23 -44.11
C ARG A 79 -21.97 6.89 -45.48
N PHE A 80 -21.35 6.34 -46.51
CA PHE A 80 -21.68 6.68 -47.89
C PHE A 80 -23.01 6.01 -48.26
N ALA A 81 -24.00 6.85 -48.56
CA ALA A 81 -25.30 6.47 -49.10
C ALA A 81 -25.27 6.53 -50.63
N MET A 82 -25.89 5.52 -51.25
CA MET A 82 -26.60 5.48 -52.54
C MET A 82 -25.98 6.15 -53.78
N SER A 83 -25.80 5.34 -54.84
CA SER A 83 -26.66 5.39 -56.04
C SER A 83 -26.67 4.04 -56.73
#